data_AF-A0A1E7G2P0-F1
#
_entry.id   AF-A0A1E7G2P0-F1
#
_cell.length_a   1.000
_cell.length_b   1.000
_cell.length_c   1.000
_cell.angle_alpha   90.00
_cell.angle_beta   90.00
_cell.angle_gamma   90.00
#
_symmetry.space_group_name_H-M   'P 1'
#
loop_
_entity.id
_entity.type
_entity.pdbx_description
1 polymer ?
#
loop_
_entity_poly.entity_id
_entity_poly.type
_entity_poly.pdbx_seq_one_letter_code
_entity_poly.pdbx_strand_id
1 'polypeptide(L)'
;MKNQKMVVAAGAASMLAALALLSACGNSSSSKEGNSSNKDFTVATVRWADWGNDYTKFPNQLAKEAGINVKWDTYLNADWGDKKSTLMAGGNLPDAFMGSITFTDQEIAQNQSNFIPLEKYVKDIPNLQKAMKKNPALKAMITSPDGHIWSLPKEAPMRPIIANQLFINKAWLDKLGLQMPTTYDEFVKVLEAFKTKDPNGNGKADEIPYGTGNFDPTMSYTLPFGVLRGADNSNEMMMLNGKPAYIRSTDNFKKGIEAMHDAYTKGLIDPELYTLDPTQAQAKLMADTETVGVSVGWTADATFGKNAKDYVALPALKGPDGNQYVMSDPDHFNQGRDEFMVTTHAKNVKALIKWADKFYTNDAAIQNYYGAFGVGTEKSGEAYKVLKPTGNNSADTQAWINSLRDFGPKSWDNSLNDKVTFEDPNNGDAQKLKMDAELKQYARPAFPSVTYTNDELQKIAQVYPDLSSYTTQETAKWVTKGGIDKDWEAYIAKLNQMGLKDYLKIQTDAYERYQKALKK
;
A
#
# COMPACT_ATOMS: atom_id res chain seq x y z
N MET A 1 -18.90 8.86 -55.29
CA MET A 1 -18.79 10.12 -56.05
C MET A 1 -17.50 10.83 -55.66
N LYS A 2 -16.64 11.01 -56.66
CA LYS A 2 -15.50 11.96 -56.85
C LYS A 2 -14.83 12.58 -55.60
N ASN A 3 -13.56 12.29 -55.30
CA ASN A 3 -12.29 12.81 -55.90
C ASN A 3 -11.98 14.30 -55.67
N GLN A 4 -10.80 14.55 -55.08
CA GLN A 4 -9.75 15.59 -55.31
C GLN A 4 -9.23 16.11 -53.96
N LYS A 5 -8.02 15.83 -53.45
CA LYS A 5 -6.61 16.03 -53.90
C LYS A 5 -6.19 17.47 -54.24
N MET A 6 -5.29 17.97 -53.37
CA MET A 6 -4.10 18.83 -53.58
C MET A 6 -4.26 20.23 -54.20
N VAL A 7 -3.73 21.24 -53.50
CA VAL A 7 -2.67 22.13 -54.03
C VAL A 7 -1.75 22.60 -52.88
N VAL A 8 -0.44 22.44 -53.09
CA VAL A 8 0.68 23.07 -52.39
C VAL A 8 1.01 24.38 -53.10
N ALA A 9 1.32 25.46 -52.38
CA ALA A 9 2.16 26.53 -52.91
C ALA A 9 2.85 27.31 -51.79
N ALA A 10 4.18 27.41 -51.92
CA ALA A 10 5.08 28.19 -51.09
C ALA A 10 5.04 29.68 -51.44
N GLY A 11 5.39 30.54 -50.48
CA GLY A 11 5.67 31.95 -50.68
C GLY A 11 6.62 32.47 -49.60
N ALA A 12 7.84 32.79 -50.01
CA ALA A 12 8.94 33.26 -49.17
C ALA A 12 9.03 34.80 -49.14
N ALA A 13 9.79 35.30 -48.15
CA ALA A 13 10.42 36.64 -48.04
C ALA A 13 9.45 37.83 -47.85
N SER A 14 9.53 38.65 -46.80
CA SER A 14 10.61 39.58 -46.39
C SER A 14 9.95 40.51 -45.32
N MET A 15 10.54 41.04 -44.23
CA MET A 15 11.72 41.90 -44.09
C MET A 15 12.16 41.96 -42.60
N LEU A 16 13.48 42.08 -42.41
CA LEU A 16 14.26 42.91 -41.46
C LEU A 16 13.49 43.80 -40.47
N ALA A 17 14.02 44.24 -39.33
CA ALA A 17 15.19 43.97 -38.51
C ALA A 17 15.13 45.03 -37.39
N ALA A 18 15.33 44.67 -36.13
CA ALA A 18 15.87 45.59 -35.11
C ALA A 18 16.38 44.77 -33.93
N LEU A 19 17.66 44.41 -34.01
CA LEU A 19 18.45 43.96 -32.88
C LEU A 19 18.73 45.13 -31.92
N ALA A 20 19.02 44.72 -30.69
CA ALA A 20 19.88 45.36 -29.69
C ALA A 20 19.14 46.10 -28.57
N LEU A 21 19.10 45.44 -27.40
CA LEU A 21 19.85 45.88 -26.22
C LEU A 21 20.02 44.68 -25.28
N LEU A 22 21.10 43.94 -25.49
CA LEU A 22 21.76 43.18 -24.44
C LEU A 22 22.67 44.16 -23.70
N SER A 23 22.43 44.36 -22.41
CA SER A 23 23.44 44.86 -21.48
C SER A 23 23.34 43.99 -20.24
N ALA A 24 24.44 43.27 -20.03
CA ALA A 24 24.65 42.30 -18.98
C ALA A 24 24.96 42.97 -17.64
N CYS A 25 24.71 42.19 -16.57
CA CYS A 25 25.51 42.02 -15.34
C CYS A 25 24.65 42.12 -14.07
N GLY A 26 24.74 41.10 -13.22
CA GLY A 26 24.36 41.24 -11.82
C GLY A 26 23.86 39.97 -11.15
N ASN A 27 24.78 39.10 -10.75
CA ASN A 27 24.57 37.97 -9.86
C ASN A 27 23.82 38.38 -8.58
N SER A 28 22.56 37.96 -8.43
CA SER A 28 21.98 37.62 -7.13
C SER A 28 20.86 36.61 -7.32
N SER A 29 21.07 35.42 -6.75
CA SER A 29 20.03 34.43 -6.51
C SER A 29 19.05 35.01 -5.49
N SER A 30 18.14 35.88 -5.94
CA SER A 30 16.99 36.28 -5.14
C SER A 30 16.03 35.10 -5.11
N SER A 31 15.96 34.44 -3.96
CA SER A 31 14.86 33.55 -3.60
C SER A 31 13.55 34.23 -3.96
N LYS A 32 12.74 33.62 -4.84
CA LYS A 32 11.33 33.95 -4.97
C LYS A 32 10.67 33.72 -3.60
N GLU A 33 10.63 34.74 -2.77
CA GLU A 33 9.70 34.79 -1.65
C GLU A 33 8.31 34.81 -2.28
N GLY A 34 7.61 33.69 -2.12
CA GLY A 34 6.30 33.46 -2.68
C GLY A 34 5.30 34.55 -2.29
N ASN A 35 4.34 34.82 -3.17
CA ASN A 35 3.31 35.81 -2.94
C ASN A 35 2.45 35.42 -1.73
N SER A 36 2.73 36.03 -0.57
CA SER A 36 2.07 35.74 0.72
C SER A 36 0.57 36.02 0.74
N SER A 37 0.03 36.66 -0.31
CA SER A 37 -1.40 36.92 -0.47
C SER A 37 -2.18 35.77 -1.13
N ASN A 38 -1.52 34.79 -1.76
CA ASN A 38 -2.24 33.67 -2.35
C ASN A 38 -2.88 32.80 -1.25
N LYS A 39 -4.20 32.61 -1.37
CA LYS A 39 -5.01 31.79 -0.47
C LYS A 39 -5.71 30.63 -1.19
N ASP A 40 -5.68 30.59 -2.51
CA ASP A 40 -6.34 29.55 -3.29
C ASP A 40 -5.29 28.54 -3.79
N PHE A 41 -5.56 27.26 -3.53
CA PHE A 41 -4.66 26.16 -3.87
C PHE A 41 -5.42 25.05 -4.59
N THR A 42 -4.79 24.44 -5.57
CA THR A 42 -5.22 23.19 -6.19
C THR A 42 -4.42 22.04 -5.60
N VAL A 43 -5.12 21.02 -5.09
CA VAL A 43 -4.51 19.82 -4.49
C VAL A 43 -5.02 18.60 -5.24
N ALA A 44 -4.10 17.81 -5.79
CA ALA A 44 -4.45 16.55 -6.43
C ALA A 44 -4.36 15.38 -5.45
N THR A 45 -5.27 14.43 -5.59
CA THR A 45 -5.23 13.16 -4.85
C THR A 45 -5.71 12.01 -5.73
N VAL A 46 -5.33 10.79 -5.37
CA VAL A 46 -5.69 9.57 -6.10
C VAL A 46 -6.47 8.66 -5.16
N ARG A 47 -7.53 8.02 -5.65
CA ARG A 47 -8.39 7.11 -4.88
C ARG A 47 -8.52 5.78 -5.60
N TRP A 48 -8.66 4.67 -4.86
CA TRP A 48 -8.80 3.35 -5.47
C TRP A 48 -10.10 3.16 -6.24
N ALA A 49 -11.18 3.77 -5.77
CA ALA A 49 -12.48 3.74 -6.42
C ALA A 49 -13.18 5.11 -6.30
N ASP A 50 -14.26 5.27 -7.06
CA ASP A 50 -15.13 6.43 -6.92
C ASP A 50 -16.07 6.23 -5.72
N TRP A 51 -15.74 6.92 -4.62
CA TRP A 51 -16.56 7.01 -3.41
C TRP A 51 -17.16 8.42 -3.22
N GLY A 52 -17.17 9.23 -4.28
CA GLY A 52 -17.55 10.63 -4.20
C GLY A 52 -16.54 11.52 -3.47
N ASN A 53 -16.97 12.73 -3.13
CA ASN A 53 -16.12 13.82 -2.64
C ASN A 53 -16.30 14.17 -1.16
N ASP A 54 -17.08 13.38 -0.42
CA ASP A 54 -17.37 13.65 1.00
C ASP A 54 -16.11 13.61 1.89
N TYR A 55 -15.10 12.87 1.46
CA TYR A 55 -13.77 12.84 2.07
C TYR A 55 -13.12 14.23 2.20
N THR A 56 -13.50 15.19 1.34
CA THR A 56 -12.92 16.54 1.34
C THR A 56 -13.45 17.42 2.48
N LYS A 57 -14.55 17.04 3.15
CA LYS A 57 -15.21 17.86 4.18
C LYS A 57 -14.26 18.25 5.32
N PHE A 58 -13.60 17.26 5.93
CA PHE A 58 -12.67 17.51 7.04
C PHE A 58 -11.39 18.25 6.61
N PRO A 59 -10.68 17.83 5.53
CA PRO A 59 -9.57 18.61 4.98
C PRO A 59 -9.92 20.07 4.66
N ASN A 60 -11.11 20.33 4.10
CA ASN A 60 -11.58 21.69 3.79
C ASN A 60 -11.93 22.50 5.04
N GLN A 61 -12.43 21.84 6.10
CA GLN A 61 -12.58 22.50 7.40
C GLN A 61 -11.22 23.00 7.92
N LEU A 62 -10.19 22.14 7.91
CA LEU A 62 -8.84 22.53 8.31
C LEU A 62 -8.27 23.63 7.42
N ALA A 63 -8.56 23.61 6.11
CA ALA A 63 -8.15 24.64 5.16
C ALA A 63 -8.77 26.00 5.53
N LYS A 64 -10.07 26.03 5.82
CA LYS A 64 -10.78 27.23 6.27
C LYS A 64 -10.20 27.79 7.57
N GLU A 65 -9.91 26.93 8.54
CA GLU A 65 -9.24 27.34 9.78
C GLU A 65 -7.82 27.88 9.55
N ALA A 66 -7.12 27.36 8.54
CA ALA A 66 -5.81 27.87 8.11
C ALA A 66 -5.91 29.14 7.25
N GLY A 67 -7.13 29.59 6.90
CA GLY A 67 -7.37 30.78 6.10
C GLY A 67 -7.06 30.62 4.61
N ILE A 68 -7.14 29.38 4.09
CA ILE A 68 -6.92 29.04 2.68
C ILE A 68 -8.14 28.33 2.09
N ASN A 69 -8.24 28.32 0.77
CA ASN A 69 -9.22 27.57 0.00
C ASN A 69 -8.49 26.47 -0.79
N VAL A 70 -9.07 25.28 -0.81
CA VAL A 70 -8.54 24.12 -1.55
C VAL A 70 -9.54 23.66 -2.59
N LYS A 71 -9.10 23.62 -3.84
CA LYS A 71 -9.77 22.93 -4.94
C LYS A 71 -9.13 21.55 -5.10
N TRP A 72 -9.96 20.50 -5.14
CA TRP A 72 -9.50 19.13 -5.27
C TRP A 72 -9.57 18.65 -6.73
N ASP A 73 -8.44 18.14 -7.22
CA ASP A 73 -8.38 17.36 -8.46
C ASP A 73 -8.26 15.87 -8.08
N THR A 74 -9.38 15.15 -8.13
CA THR A 74 -9.46 13.75 -7.69
C THR A 74 -9.34 12.82 -8.89
N TYR A 75 -8.37 11.91 -8.84
CA TYR A 75 -8.14 10.90 -9.88
C TYR A 75 -8.44 9.50 -9.36
N LEU A 76 -8.89 8.61 -10.25
CA LEU A 76 -9.00 7.19 -9.95
C LEU A 76 -7.67 6.50 -10.20
N ASN A 77 -7.31 5.56 -9.32
CA ASN A 77 -6.04 4.84 -9.39
C ASN A 77 -5.88 4.08 -10.72
N ALA A 78 -6.99 3.55 -11.26
CA ALA A 78 -7.00 2.86 -12.55
C ALA A 78 -6.53 3.76 -13.73
N ASP A 79 -6.78 5.07 -13.64
CA ASP A 79 -6.41 6.03 -14.69
C ASP A 79 -5.13 6.81 -14.36
N TRP A 80 -4.60 6.64 -13.14
CA TRP A 80 -3.60 7.54 -12.59
C TRP A 80 -2.29 7.52 -13.38
N GLY A 81 -1.85 6.36 -13.89
CA GLY A 81 -0.63 6.26 -14.70
C GLY A 81 -0.64 7.20 -15.92
N ASP A 82 -1.73 7.20 -16.68
CA ASP A 82 -1.90 8.04 -17.87
C ASP A 82 -2.06 9.52 -17.51
N LYS A 83 -2.86 9.81 -16.47
CA LYS A 83 -3.07 11.18 -15.98
C LYS A 83 -1.79 11.79 -15.44
N LYS A 84 -1.02 11.05 -14.64
CA LYS A 84 0.28 11.48 -14.10
C LYS A 84 1.26 11.78 -15.22
N SER A 85 1.40 10.89 -16.21
CA SER A 85 2.28 11.10 -17.36
C SER A 85 1.93 12.40 -18.11
N THR A 86 0.64 12.66 -18.32
CA THR A 86 0.16 13.89 -18.97
C THR A 86 0.43 15.14 -18.12
N LEU A 87 0.17 15.09 -16.81
CA LEU A 87 0.42 16.20 -15.88
C LEU A 87 1.90 16.58 -15.85
N MET A 88 2.78 15.58 -15.76
CA MET A 88 4.23 15.78 -15.69
C MET A 88 4.79 16.33 -17.02
N ALA A 89 4.32 15.84 -18.16
CA ALA A 89 4.75 16.32 -19.47
C ALA A 89 4.20 17.73 -19.81
N GLY A 90 2.96 18.02 -19.41
CA GLY A 90 2.31 19.31 -19.67
C GLY A 90 2.79 20.44 -18.77
N GLY A 91 3.46 20.13 -17.66
CA GLY A 91 3.99 21.11 -16.72
C GLY A 91 2.94 21.86 -15.90
N ASN A 92 1.64 21.63 -16.12
CA ASN A 92 0.55 22.23 -15.34
C ASN A 92 0.27 21.41 -14.08
N LEU A 93 1.19 21.48 -13.12
CA LEU A 93 1.05 20.74 -11.86
C LEU A 93 0.10 21.47 -10.89
N PRO A 94 -0.64 20.73 -10.04
CA PRO A 94 -1.33 21.31 -8.89
C PRO A 94 -0.33 21.94 -7.92
N ASP A 95 -0.79 22.75 -6.96
CA ASP A 95 0.09 23.31 -5.93
C ASP A 95 0.66 22.21 -5.01
N ALA A 96 -0.10 21.14 -4.77
CA ALA A 96 0.34 19.99 -3.97
C ALA A 96 -0.31 18.68 -4.41
N PHE A 97 0.33 17.57 -4.04
CA PHE A 97 -0.21 16.22 -4.11
C PHE A 97 -0.46 15.69 -2.70
N MET A 98 -1.59 14.99 -2.51
CA MET A 98 -2.05 14.42 -1.25
C MET A 98 -2.25 12.91 -1.39
N GLY A 99 -1.48 12.12 -0.62
CA GLY A 99 -1.60 10.66 -0.57
C GLY A 99 -0.44 9.88 -1.21
N SER A 100 -0.06 8.79 -0.54
CA SER A 100 1.08 7.92 -0.89
C SER A 100 1.00 7.18 -2.23
N ILE A 101 -0.17 7.12 -2.86
CA ILE A 101 -0.32 6.49 -4.19
C ILE A 101 -0.23 7.50 -5.35
N THR A 102 0.08 8.77 -5.05
CA THR A 102 0.28 9.80 -6.08
C THR A 102 1.66 9.65 -6.74
N PHE A 103 2.73 9.59 -5.97
CA PHE A 103 4.09 9.41 -6.46
C PHE A 103 4.85 8.41 -5.60
N THR A 104 5.72 7.64 -6.24
CA THR A 104 6.72 6.83 -5.55
C THR A 104 8.01 7.62 -5.30
N ASP A 105 8.85 7.20 -4.36
CA ASP A 105 10.18 7.78 -4.13
C ASP A 105 11.01 7.90 -5.41
N GLN A 106 10.95 6.86 -6.25
CA GLN A 106 11.69 6.83 -7.51
C GLN A 106 11.21 7.93 -8.46
N GLU A 107 9.89 8.11 -8.56
CA GLU A 107 9.31 9.15 -9.41
C GLU A 107 9.62 10.54 -8.87
N ILE A 108 9.59 10.73 -7.55
CA ILE A 108 10.01 12.00 -6.91
C ILE A 108 11.47 12.29 -7.22
N ALA A 109 12.37 11.30 -7.04
CA ALA A 109 13.80 11.44 -7.31
C ALA A 109 14.10 11.79 -8.78
N GLN A 110 13.34 11.23 -9.72
CA GLN A 110 13.47 11.53 -11.16
C GLN A 110 12.91 12.91 -11.53
N ASN A 111 12.04 13.49 -10.68
CA ASN A 111 11.30 14.72 -10.97
C ASN A 111 11.53 15.81 -9.91
N GLN A 112 12.67 15.80 -9.21
CA GLN A 112 12.95 16.73 -8.09
C GLN A 112 12.75 18.22 -8.47
N SER A 113 13.00 18.61 -9.72
CA SER A 113 12.77 19.98 -10.21
C SER A 113 11.31 20.44 -10.15
N ASN A 114 10.37 19.51 -10.03
CA ASN A 114 8.92 19.78 -9.94
C ASN A 114 8.43 19.88 -8.49
N PHE A 115 9.24 19.49 -7.52
CA PHE A 115 8.89 19.45 -6.10
C PHE A 115 9.71 20.44 -5.28
N ILE A 116 9.13 20.90 -4.17
CA ILE A 116 9.80 21.79 -3.22
C ILE A 116 10.30 20.95 -2.04
N PRO A 117 11.61 20.99 -1.73
CA PRO A 117 12.13 20.35 -0.53
C PRO A 117 11.64 21.10 0.73
N LEU A 118 11.16 20.33 1.71
CA LEU A 118 10.34 20.78 2.82
C LEU A 118 11.12 20.98 4.13
N GLU A 119 12.38 20.57 4.22
CA GLU A 119 13.16 20.59 5.47
C GLU A 119 13.27 21.98 6.11
N LYS A 120 13.24 23.05 5.31
CA LYS A 120 13.23 24.43 5.82
C LYS A 120 11.89 24.84 6.43
N TYR A 121 10.79 24.24 5.98
CA TYR A 121 9.45 24.51 6.50
C TYR A 121 9.10 23.58 7.66
N VAL A 122 9.59 22.34 7.65
CA VAL A 122 9.32 21.32 8.69
C VAL A 122 9.72 21.80 10.09
N LYS A 123 10.72 22.68 10.21
CA LYS A 123 11.12 23.29 11.48
C LYS A 123 10.03 24.16 12.11
N ASP A 124 9.14 24.72 11.29
CA ASP A 124 8.05 25.62 11.68
C ASP A 124 6.68 24.89 11.81
N ILE A 125 6.69 23.54 11.80
CA ILE A 125 5.51 22.66 11.87
C ILE A 125 5.44 22.02 13.27
N PRO A 126 4.88 22.69 14.30
CA PRO A 126 4.99 22.23 15.70
C PRO A 126 4.33 20.87 15.97
N ASN A 127 3.22 20.53 15.33
CA ASN A 127 2.55 19.24 15.59
C ASN A 127 3.35 18.09 14.97
N LEU A 128 3.85 18.23 13.75
CA LEU A 128 4.75 17.24 13.15
C LEU A 128 6.06 17.10 13.94
N GLN A 129 6.64 18.21 14.44
CA GLN A 129 7.82 18.14 15.29
C GLN A 129 7.55 17.34 16.57
N LYS A 130 6.37 17.50 17.18
CA LYS A 130 5.95 16.69 18.33
C LYS A 130 5.80 15.21 17.95
N ALA A 131 5.15 14.92 16.82
CA ALA A 131 4.99 13.56 16.29
C ALA A 131 6.35 12.88 16.05
N MET A 132 7.27 13.52 15.36
CA MET A 132 8.61 12.99 15.08
C MET A 132 9.46 12.79 16.34
N LYS A 133 9.32 13.66 17.36
CA LYS A 133 10.00 13.46 18.65
C LYS A 133 9.49 12.24 19.38
N LYS A 134 8.18 11.99 19.29
CA LYS A 134 7.54 10.85 19.91
C LYS A 134 7.85 9.55 19.18
N ASN A 135 7.86 9.60 17.85
CA ASN A 135 8.13 8.48 16.98
C ASN A 135 9.25 8.85 15.99
N PRO A 136 10.52 8.60 16.34
CA PRO A 136 11.67 8.90 15.48
C PRO A 136 11.63 8.22 14.11
N ALA A 137 10.89 7.11 13.95
CA ALA A 137 10.74 6.44 12.67
C ALA A 137 10.09 7.34 11.61
N LEU A 138 9.15 8.22 12.01
CA LEU A 138 8.53 9.20 11.10
C LEU A 138 9.53 10.16 10.47
N LYS A 139 10.55 10.57 11.24
CA LYS A 139 11.64 11.40 10.72
C LYS A 139 12.59 10.61 9.84
N ALA A 140 12.93 9.39 10.28
CA ALA A 140 13.85 8.51 9.55
C ALA A 140 13.31 8.15 8.16
N MET A 141 12.00 7.91 8.02
CA MET A 141 11.40 7.49 6.74
C MET A 141 11.25 8.62 5.71
N ILE A 142 11.14 9.88 6.12
CA ILE A 142 10.95 11.02 5.20
C ILE A 142 12.24 11.78 4.89
N THR A 143 13.32 11.51 5.62
CA THR A 143 14.60 12.18 5.41
C THR A 143 15.41 11.38 4.39
N SER A 144 15.53 11.93 3.19
CA SER A 144 16.35 11.35 2.13
C SER A 144 17.84 11.39 2.53
N PRO A 145 18.70 10.51 1.99
CA PRO A 145 20.12 10.48 2.35
C PRO A 145 20.89 11.77 2.04
N ASP A 146 20.41 12.58 1.10
CA ASP A 146 20.91 13.93 0.79
C ASP A 146 20.47 15.02 1.80
N GLY A 147 19.61 14.66 2.76
CA GLY A 147 19.09 15.53 3.81
C GLY A 147 17.78 16.23 3.45
N HIS A 148 17.26 16.05 2.23
CA HIS A 148 15.99 16.64 1.83
C HIS A 148 14.79 15.89 2.38
N ILE A 149 13.71 16.63 2.62
CA ILE A 149 12.38 16.07 2.93
C ILE A 149 11.45 16.44 1.78
N TRP A 150 11.08 15.47 0.94
CA TRP A 150 10.23 15.72 -0.22
C TRP A 150 8.73 15.60 0.08
N SER A 151 8.39 14.85 1.13
CA SER A 151 7.02 14.58 1.52
C SER A 151 6.85 14.52 3.04
N LEU A 152 5.61 14.70 3.51
CA LEU A 152 5.26 14.56 4.92
C LEU A 152 4.77 13.12 5.24
N PRO A 153 4.95 12.63 6.49
CA PRO A 153 4.63 11.25 6.84
C PRO A 153 3.18 11.06 7.30
N LYS A 154 2.79 9.80 7.47
CA LYS A 154 1.64 9.39 8.30
C LYS A 154 2.04 8.43 9.43
N GLU A 155 1.23 8.45 10.48
CA GLU A 155 1.01 7.34 11.41
C GLU A 155 -0.49 7.22 11.65
N ALA A 156 -1.09 6.10 11.24
CA ALA A 156 -2.53 5.90 11.25
C ALA A 156 -3.05 5.52 12.64
N PRO A 157 -4.27 5.97 13.01
CA PRO A 157 -4.90 5.53 14.25
C PRO A 157 -5.39 4.08 14.13
N MET A 158 -5.31 3.34 15.25
CA MET A 158 -5.99 2.05 15.42
C MET A 158 -5.65 1.00 14.35
N ARG A 159 -4.44 1.03 13.78
CA ARG A 159 -3.98 0.03 12.81
C ARG A 159 -3.51 -1.26 13.52
N PRO A 160 -3.92 -2.45 13.04
CA PRO A 160 -3.40 -3.72 13.54
C PRO A 160 -1.94 -3.95 13.12
N ILE A 161 -1.24 -4.82 13.84
CA ILE A 161 0.10 -5.33 13.46
C ILE A 161 -0.04 -6.35 12.34
N ILE A 162 -1.04 -7.22 12.43
CA ILE A 162 -1.32 -8.24 11.41
C ILE A 162 -2.09 -7.67 10.21
N ALA A 163 -2.00 -8.36 9.10
CA ALA A 163 -2.52 -7.93 7.80
C ALA A 163 -2.88 -9.13 6.92
N ASN A 164 -3.83 -9.01 5.98
CA ASN A 164 -4.03 -9.98 4.88
C ASN A 164 -3.99 -11.46 5.30
N GLN A 165 -4.89 -11.90 6.19
CA GLN A 165 -4.89 -13.26 6.71
C GLN A 165 -5.58 -14.25 5.76
N LEU A 166 -5.28 -15.53 5.93
CA LEU A 166 -6.07 -16.60 5.34
C LEU A 166 -7.42 -16.70 6.05
N PHE A 167 -8.49 -16.87 5.28
CA PHE A 167 -9.83 -17.16 5.77
C PHE A 167 -10.28 -18.51 5.25
N ILE A 168 -10.99 -19.25 6.09
CA ILE A 168 -11.49 -20.59 5.79
C ILE A 168 -13.01 -20.64 5.95
N ASN A 169 -13.68 -21.35 5.04
CA ASN A 169 -15.12 -21.61 5.10
C ASN A 169 -15.41 -22.52 6.30
N LYS A 170 -15.89 -21.91 7.39
CA LYS A 170 -16.24 -22.61 8.63
C LYS A 170 -17.50 -23.45 8.46
N ALA A 171 -18.46 -22.99 7.64
CA ALA A 171 -19.67 -23.76 7.38
C ALA A 171 -19.33 -25.13 6.74
N TRP A 172 -18.32 -25.16 5.87
CA TRP A 172 -17.81 -26.40 5.28
C TRP A 172 -17.12 -27.31 6.30
N LEU A 173 -16.31 -26.75 7.21
CA LEU A 173 -15.72 -27.51 8.31
C LEU A 173 -16.81 -28.17 9.17
N ASP A 174 -17.81 -27.38 9.59
CA ASP A 174 -18.91 -27.84 10.44
C ASP A 174 -19.73 -28.94 9.75
N LYS A 175 -20.07 -28.76 8.46
CA LYS A 175 -20.83 -29.74 7.68
C LYS A 175 -20.09 -31.06 7.51
N LEU A 176 -18.78 -31.02 7.33
CA LEU A 176 -17.94 -32.22 7.18
C LEU A 176 -17.49 -32.83 8.52
N GLY A 177 -17.82 -32.20 9.65
CA GLY A 177 -17.38 -32.62 10.98
C GLY A 177 -15.86 -32.50 11.18
N LEU A 178 -15.22 -31.55 10.49
CA LEU A 178 -13.79 -31.31 10.55
C LEU A 178 -13.44 -30.30 11.65
N GLN A 179 -12.30 -30.49 12.29
CA GLN A 179 -11.74 -29.51 13.21
C GLN A 179 -11.00 -28.40 12.44
N MET A 180 -10.93 -27.21 13.05
CA MET A 180 -10.08 -26.12 12.54
C MET A 180 -8.62 -26.58 12.53
N PRO A 181 -7.91 -26.52 11.38
CA PRO A 181 -6.53 -27.01 11.30
C PRO A 181 -5.59 -26.10 12.09
N THR A 182 -4.61 -26.72 12.76
CA THR A 182 -3.59 -26.04 13.57
C THR A 182 -2.17 -26.23 13.02
N THR A 183 -2.01 -27.15 12.07
CA THR A 183 -0.75 -27.47 11.39
C THR A 183 -0.92 -27.41 9.87
N TYR A 184 0.17 -27.24 9.14
CA TYR A 184 0.16 -27.32 7.68
C TYR A 184 -0.41 -28.66 7.17
N ASP A 185 -0.05 -29.78 7.80
CA ASP A 185 -0.54 -31.11 7.39
C ASP A 185 -2.04 -31.29 7.59
N GLU A 186 -2.58 -30.79 8.72
CA GLU A 186 -4.03 -30.76 8.96
C GLU A 186 -4.74 -29.86 7.95
N PHE A 187 -4.14 -28.71 7.62
CA PHE A 187 -4.66 -27.80 6.62
C PHE A 187 -4.76 -28.48 5.24
N VAL A 188 -3.73 -29.20 4.80
CA VAL A 188 -3.77 -29.98 3.54
C VAL A 188 -4.88 -31.03 3.57
N LYS A 189 -5.08 -31.75 4.67
CA LYS A 189 -6.17 -32.74 4.81
C LYS A 189 -7.55 -32.09 4.75
N VAL A 190 -7.70 -30.89 5.31
CA VAL A 190 -8.94 -30.11 5.21
C VAL A 190 -9.20 -29.70 3.75
N LEU A 191 -8.18 -29.22 3.03
CA LEU A 191 -8.31 -28.91 1.60
C LEU A 191 -8.70 -30.15 0.77
N GLU A 192 -8.10 -31.31 1.06
CA GLU A 192 -8.45 -32.59 0.42
C GLU A 192 -9.92 -32.98 0.69
N ALA A 193 -10.41 -32.74 1.90
CA ALA A 193 -11.81 -32.99 2.24
C ALA A 193 -12.77 -32.02 1.54
N PHE A 194 -12.42 -30.73 1.47
CA PHE A 194 -13.19 -29.74 0.70
C PHE A 194 -13.33 -30.12 -0.77
N LYS A 195 -12.25 -30.64 -1.38
CA LYS A 195 -12.25 -31.10 -2.76
C LYS A 195 -13.18 -32.29 -3.02
N THR A 196 -13.30 -33.20 -2.06
CA THR A 196 -13.80 -34.56 -2.33
C THR A 196 -15.13 -34.90 -1.67
N LYS A 197 -15.62 -34.06 -0.74
CA LYS A 197 -16.78 -34.39 0.11
C LYS A 197 -18.01 -33.50 -0.12
N ASP A 198 -18.04 -32.72 -1.21
CA ASP A 198 -19.20 -31.89 -1.58
C ASP A 198 -19.73 -31.02 -0.41
N PRO A 199 -18.86 -30.22 0.24
CA PRO A 199 -19.29 -29.37 1.33
C PRO A 199 -20.30 -28.30 0.89
N ASN A 200 -20.41 -27.93 -0.39
CA ASN A 200 -21.49 -27.05 -0.82
C ASN A 200 -22.84 -27.79 -1.03
N GLY A 201 -22.80 -29.12 -1.23
CA GLY A 201 -23.98 -30.00 -1.26
C GLY A 201 -24.74 -29.97 -2.59
N ASN A 202 -24.10 -29.55 -3.67
CA ASN A 202 -24.74 -29.43 -4.98
C ASN A 202 -24.55 -30.69 -5.86
N GLY A 203 -23.82 -31.69 -5.38
CA GLY A 203 -23.55 -32.95 -6.07
C GLY A 203 -22.55 -32.85 -7.23
N LYS A 204 -21.85 -31.72 -7.36
CA LYS A 204 -20.79 -31.47 -8.35
C LYS A 204 -19.46 -31.31 -7.62
N ALA A 205 -18.37 -31.69 -8.27
CA ALA A 205 -17.03 -31.41 -7.78
C ALA A 205 -16.57 -30.03 -8.29
N ASP A 206 -17.22 -28.97 -7.79
CA ASP A 206 -16.95 -27.58 -8.17
C ASP A 206 -16.31 -26.75 -7.05
N GLU A 207 -15.99 -27.37 -5.92
CA GLU A 207 -15.20 -26.73 -4.87
C GLU A 207 -13.76 -26.45 -5.29
N ILE A 208 -13.32 -25.23 -4.97
CA ILE A 208 -11.97 -24.70 -5.05
C ILE A 208 -11.44 -24.68 -3.61
N PRO A 209 -10.63 -25.66 -3.17
CA PRO A 209 -10.21 -25.73 -1.77
C PRO A 209 -9.36 -24.53 -1.36
N TYR A 210 -8.44 -24.09 -2.21
CA TYR A 210 -7.62 -22.90 -2.04
C TYR A 210 -7.67 -22.01 -3.29
N GLY A 211 -8.17 -20.80 -3.15
CA GLY A 211 -8.40 -19.86 -4.25
C GLY A 211 -7.59 -18.58 -4.18
N THR A 212 -7.73 -17.78 -5.23
CA THR A 212 -7.23 -16.39 -5.26
C THR A 212 -7.95 -15.51 -4.24
N GLY A 213 -7.38 -14.35 -3.96
CA GLY A 213 -7.89 -13.38 -2.99
C GLY A 213 -7.44 -11.96 -3.31
N ASN A 214 -7.60 -11.05 -2.35
CA ASN A 214 -7.22 -9.65 -2.50
C ASN A 214 -5.73 -9.38 -2.22
N PHE A 215 -4.94 -10.43 -2.02
CA PHE A 215 -3.50 -10.37 -1.76
C PHE A 215 -2.81 -11.56 -2.46
N ASP A 216 -1.48 -11.56 -2.53
CA ASP A 216 -0.72 -12.61 -3.24
C ASP A 216 -1.05 -14.01 -2.64
N PRO A 217 -1.76 -14.87 -3.39
CA PRO A 217 -2.17 -16.17 -2.87
C PRO A 217 -1.00 -17.15 -2.80
N THR A 218 0.03 -16.97 -3.63
CA THR A 218 1.21 -17.83 -3.57
C THR A 218 1.98 -17.58 -2.28
N MET A 219 2.30 -16.31 -1.98
CA MET A 219 3.02 -15.98 -0.75
C MET A 219 2.21 -16.36 0.49
N SER A 220 0.90 -16.16 0.46
CA SER A 220 -0.01 -16.50 1.56
C SER A 220 -0.08 -18.00 1.83
N TYR A 221 -0.07 -18.83 0.78
CA TYR A 221 0.00 -20.28 0.93
C TYR A 221 1.33 -20.72 1.55
N THR A 222 2.44 -20.07 1.20
CA THR A 222 3.77 -20.41 1.69
C THR A 222 4.09 -19.89 3.10
N LEU A 223 3.16 -19.18 3.74
CA LEU A 223 3.35 -18.58 5.05
C LEU A 223 3.81 -19.57 6.15
N PRO A 224 3.29 -20.81 6.25
CA PRO A 224 3.77 -21.81 7.21
C PRO A 224 5.25 -22.19 7.02
N PHE A 225 5.86 -21.86 5.88
CA PHE A 225 7.28 -22.11 5.61
C PHE A 225 8.17 -20.92 5.97
N GLY A 226 7.63 -19.89 6.63
CA GLY A 226 8.36 -18.70 7.02
C GLY A 226 8.63 -17.75 5.84
N VAL A 227 7.76 -17.76 4.82
CA VAL A 227 7.76 -16.78 3.73
C VAL A 227 6.91 -15.59 4.16
N LEU A 228 7.57 -14.50 4.53
CA LEU A 228 6.96 -13.33 5.15
C LEU A 228 7.01 -12.15 4.19
N ARG A 229 5.91 -11.91 3.47
CA ARG A 229 5.80 -10.72 2.61
C ARG A 229 5.44 -9.50 3.44
N GLY A 230 6.15 -8.39 3.24
CA GLY A 230 5.75 -7.08 3.75
C GLY A 230 4.61 -6.45 2.96
N ALA A 231 4.37 -5.16 3.16
CA ALA A 231 3.50 -4.37 2.29
C ALA A 231 4.05 -4.28 0.85
N ASP A 232 3.21 -3.83 -0.10
CA ASP A 232 3.53 -3.85 -1.54
C ASP A 232 4.78 -3.04 -1.94
N ASN A 233 5.15 -2.02 -1.16
CA ASN A 233 6.33 -1.18 -1.37
C ASN A 233 7.61 -1.70 -0.69
N SER A 234 7.58 -2.90 -0.11
CA SER A 234 8.77 -3.56 0.44
C SER A 234 9.72 -4.13 -0.62
N ASN A 235 9.37 -4.06 -1.91
CA ASN A 235 10.13 -4.64 -3.03
C ASN A 235 10.46 -6.14 -2.84
N GLU A 236 9.48 -6.89 -2.30
CA GLU A 236 9.60 -8.31 -1.94
C GLU A 236 10.80 -8.62 -1.02
N MET A 237 11.18 -7.66 -0.18
CA MET A 237 12.16 -7.86 0.89
C MET A 237 11.48 -8.36 2.16
N MET A 238 12.20 -9.19 2.92
CA MET A 238 11.83 -9.62 4.26
C MET A 238 13.03 -9.55 5.21
N MET A 239 12.76 -9.63 6.51
CA MET A 239 13.80 -9.86 7.51
C MET A 239 13.93 -11.35 7.78
N LEU A 240 15.02 -11.96 7.33
CA LEU A 240 15.36 -13.35 7.60
C LEU A 240 16.53 -13.40 8.59
N ASN A 241 16.30 -13.97 9.78
CA ASN A 241 17.31 -14.09 10.83
C ASN A 241 18.02 -12.75 11.15
N GLY A 242 17.25 -11.66 11.19
CA GLY A 242 17.76 -10.32 11.49
C GLY A 242 18.48 -9.64 10.33
N LYS A 243 18.45 -10.19 9.11
CA LYS A 243 19.06 -9.60 7.91
C LYS A 243 18.04 -9.41 6.78
N PRO A 244 18.14 -8.34 5.98
CA PRO A 244 17.35 -8.21 4.76
C PRO A 244 17.61 -9.38 3.80
N ALA A 245 16.54 -9.95 3.26
CA ALA A 245 16.59 -11.01 2.26
C ALA A 245 15.52 -10.79 1.19
N TYR A 246 15.85 -11.07 -0.07
CA TYR A 246 14.88 -11.05 -1.16
C TYR A 246 14.10 -12.37 -1.14
N ILE A 247 12.78 -12.30 -0.90
CA ILE A 247 11.92 -13.44 -0.56
C ILE A 247 12.13 -14.61 -1.51
N ARG A 248 12.05 -14.34 -2.82
CA ARG A 248 12.10 -15.35 -3.89
C ARG A 248 13.47 -15.97 -4.12
N SER A 249 14.49 -15.58 -3.35
CA SER A 249 15.83 -16.17 -3.37
C SER A 249 16.14 -17.02 -2.12
N THR A 250 15.16 -17.23 -1.24
CA THR A 250 15.38 -17.91 0.05
C THR A 250 14.97 -19.38 0.03
N ASP A 251 15.60 -20.20 0.87
CA ASP A 251 15.27 -21.62 1.02
C ASP A 251 13.85 -21.83 1.55
N ASN A 252 13.35 -20.92 2.40
CA ASN A 252 11.96 -20.92 2.89
C ASN A 252 10.97 -20.82 1.73
N PHE A 253 11.26 -19.92 0.80
CA PHE A 253 10.47 -19.76 -0.41
C PHE A 253 10.51 -21.02 -1.28
N LYS A 254 11.70 -21.58 -1.51
CA LYS A 254 11.85 -22.84 -2.26
C LYS A 254 10.95 -23.96 -1.70
N LYS A 255 11.04 -24.22 -0.39
CA LYS A 255 10.25 -25.26 0.30
C LYS A 255 8.74 -24.99 0.25
N GLY A 256 8.35 -23.72 0.39
CA GLY A 256 6.95 -23.33 0.29
C GLY A 256 6.37 -23.60 -1.11
N ILE A 257 7.14 -23.32 -2.16
CA ILE A 257 6.72 -23.58 -3.54
C ILE A 257 6.66 -25.07 -3.86
N GLU A 258 7.58 -25.89 -3.33
CA GLU A 258 7.50 -27.36 -3.43
C GLU A 258 6.19 -27.87 -2.82
N ALA A 259 5.86 -27.43 -1.62
CA ALA A 259 4.64 -27.82 -0.94
C ALA A 259 3.38 -27.32 -1.66
N MET A 260 3.42 -26.12 -2.24
CA MET A 260 2.32 -25.60 -3.05
C MET A 260 2.16 -26.37 -4.37
N HIS A 261 3.26 -26.82 -4.99
CA HIS A 261 3.21 -27.70 -6.16
C HIS A 261 2.57 -29.05 -5.82
N ASP A 262 2.92 -29.66 -4.68
CA ASP A 262 2.29 -30.89 -4.21
C ASP A 262 0.77 -30.71 -4.02
N ALA A 263 0.35 -29.58 -3.45
CA ALA A 263 -1.07 -29.25 -3.32
C ALA A 263 -1.75 -29.00 -4.69
N TYR A 264 -1.05 -28.36 -5.62
CA TYR A 264 -1.54 -28.12 -6.98
C TYR A 264 -1.77 -29.43 -7.74
N THR A 265 -0.83 -30.38 -7.68
CA THR A 265 -0.95 -31.69 -8.35
C THR A 265 -2.07 -32.55 -7.77
N LYS A 266 -2.39 -32.38 -6.48
CA LYS A 266 -3.58 -32.96 -5.83
C LYS A 266 -4.88 -32.21 -6.17
N GLY A 267 -4.81 -31.13 -6.96
CA GLY A 267 -5.94 -30.30 -7.34
C GLY A 267 -6.56 -29.51 -6.20
N LEU A 268 -5.77 -29.18 -5.16
CA LEU A 268 -6.22 -28.39 -4.00
C LEU A 268 -6.16 -26.89 -4.25
N ILE A 269 -5.39 -26.46 -5.25
CA ILE A 269 -5.22 -25.07 -5.65
C ILE A 269 -6.10 -24.80 -6.87
N ASP A 270 -6.71 -23.62 -6.94
CA ASP A 270 -7.44 -23.16 -8.12
C ASP A 270 -6.56 -23.30 -9.38
N PRO A 271 -6.96 -24.09 -10.40
CA PRO A 271 -6.19 -24.23 -11.62
C PRO A 271 -5.99 -22.90 -12.37
N GLU A 272 -6.87 -21.92 -12.15
CA GLU A 272 -6.84 -20.60 -12.77
C GLU A 272 -6.12 -19.55 -11.90
N LEU A 273 -5.46 -19.95 -10.80
CA LEU A 273 -4.83 -19.02 -9.85
C LEU A 273 -3.97 -17.93 -10.49
N TYR A 274 -3.25 -18.27 -11.57
CA TYR A 274 -2.34 -17.37 -12.28
C TYR A 274 -2.93 -16.73 -13.54
N THR A 275 -4.20 -17.02 -13.88
CA THR A 275 -4.86 -16.53 -15.09
C THR A 275 -6.12 -15.72 -14.84
N LEU A 276 -6.64 -15.73 -13.60
CA LEU A 276 -7.79 -14.92 -13.22
C LEU A 276 -7.44 -13.43 -13.20
N ASP A 277 -8.31 -12.62 -13.79
CA ASP A 277 -8.33 -11.18 -13.52
C ASP A 277 -9.02 -10.89 -12.16
N PRO A 278 -8.84 -9.68 -11.59
CA PRO A 278 -9.45 -9.33 -10.31
C PRO A 278 -10.98 -9.41 -10.27
N THR A 279 -11.67 -9.15 -11.38
CA THR A 279 -13.13 -9.23 -11.45
C THR A 279 -13.60 -10.69 -11.44
N GLN A 280 -12.91 -11.56 -12.17
CA GLN A 280 -13.18 -13.01 -12.16
C GLN A 280 -12.88 -13.63 -10.78
N ALA A 281 -11.77 -13.24 -10.15
CA ALA A 281 -11.42 -13.60 -8.79
C ALA A 281 -12.53 -13.24 -7.79
N GLN A 282 -12.99 -11.98 -7.84
CA GLN A 282 -14.08 -11.50 -6.98
C GLN A 282 -15.39 -12.23 -7.24
N ALA A 283 -15.73 -12.50 -8.51
CA ALA A 283 -16.95 -13.22 -8.87
C ALA A 283 -16.98 -14.63 -8.28
N LYS A 284 -15.83 -15.34 -8.23
CA LYS A 284 -15.71 -16.64 -7.56
C LYS A 284 -15.94 -16.55 -6.06
N LEU A 285 -15.31 -15.59 -5.39
CA LEU A 285 -15.41 -15.40 -3.93
C LEU A 285 -16.84 -15.02 -3.49
N MET A 286 -17.58 -14.30 -4.33
CA MET A 286 -18.91 -13.75 -4.05
C MET A 286 -20.04 -14.46 -4.81
N ALA A 287 -19.79 -15.67 -5.33
CA ALA A 287 -20.77 -16.45 -6.08
C ALA A 287 -22.03 -16.78 -5.24
N ASP A 288 -23.19 -16.95 -5.89
CA ASP A 288 -24.43 -17.39 -5.21
C ASP A 288 -24.29 -18.78 -4.61
N THR A 289 -23.65 -19.70 -5.34
CA THR A 289 -23.18 -20.96 -4.80
C THR A 289 -21.75 -20.77 -4.34
N GLU A 290 -21.53 -20.90 -3.03
CA GLU A 290 -20.18 -20.84 -2.47
C GLU A 290 -19.33 -21.99 -3.04
N THR A 291 -18.19 -21.63 -3.65
CA THR A 291 -17.27 -22.59 -4.26
C THR A 291 -15.85 -22.48 -3.71
N VAL A 292 -15.52 -21.50 -2.87
CA VAL A 292 -14.16 -21.30 -2.35
C VAL A 292 -14.05 -21.80 -0.91
N GLY A 293 -13.09 -22.68 -0.62
CA GLY A 293 -12.84 -23.18 0.72
C GLY A 293 -11.96 -22.25 1.55
N VAL A 294 -10.87 -21.76 0.96
CA VAL A 294 -9.87 -20.90 1.61
C VAL A 294 -9.39 -19.83 0.65
N SER A 295 -9.25 -18.60 1.13
CA SER A 295 -8.66 -17.49 0.37
C SER A 295 -7.98 -16.49 1.30
N VAL A 296 -7.10 -15.65 0.76
CA VAL A 296 -6.44 -14.56 1.49
C VAL A 296 -7.20 -13.25 1.34
N GLY A 297 -7.31 -12.50 2.42
CA GLY A 297 -7.92 -11.19 2.38
C GLY A 297 -7.63 -10.33 3.59
N TRP A 298 -8.02 -9.07 3.53
CA TRP A 298 -7.88 -8.14 4.65
C TRP A 298 -8.91 -8.44 5.76
N THR A 299 -10.17 -8.57 5.36
CA THR A 299 -11.30 -8.98 6.20
C THR A 299 -12.23 -9.90 5.41
N ALA A 300 -13.03 -10.70 6.13
CA ALA A 300 -13.98 -11.62 5.49
C ALA A 300 -15.04 -10.87 4.66
N ASP A 301 -15.57 -9.75 5.17
CA ASP A 301 -16.60 -8.95 4.49
C ASP A 301 -16.10 -8.37 3.17
N ALA A 302 -14.89 -7.80 3.15
CA ALA A 302 -14.30 -7.24 1.94
C ALA A 302 -13.94 -8.32 0.89
N THR A 303 -13.66 -9.55 1.34
CA THR A 303 -13.15 -10.62 0.47
C THR A 303 -14.28 -11.48 -0.10
N PHE A 304 -15.26 -11.85 0.74
CA PHE A 304 -16.33 -12.78 0.39
C PHE A 304 -17.70 -12.10 0.24
N GLY A 305 -17.82 -10.81 0.57
CA GLY A 305 -19.06 -10.06 0.39
C GLY A 305 -20.24 -10.69 1.14
N LYS A 306 -21.30 -11.05 0.41
CA LYS A 306 -22.49 -11.69 0.99
C LYS A 306 -22.21 -13.05 1.66
N ASN A 307 -21.11 -13.71 1.28
CA ASN A 307 -20.70 -15.01 1.78
C ASN A 307 -19.86 -14.91 3.06
N ALA A 308 -19.47 -13.71 3.48
CA ALA A 308 -18.53 -13.50 4.60
C ALA A 308 -18.95 -14.15 5.93
N LYS A 309 -20.25 -14.35 6.17
CA LYS A 309 -20.78 -15.00 7.37
C LYS A 309 -20.30 -16.45 7.55
N ASP A 310 -19.93 -17.11 6.45
CA ASP A 310 -19.51 -18.51 6.45
C ASP A 310 -17.99 -18.67 6.61
N TYR A 311 -17.24 -17.56 6.65
CA TYR A 311 -15.78 -17.56 6.73
C TYR A 311 -15.27 -16.99 8.06
N VAL A 312 -14.20 -17.59 8.56
CA VAL A 312 -13.45 -17.09 9.72
C VAL A 312 -11.97 -17.04 9.41
N ALA A 313 -11.23 -16.18 10.12
CA ALA A 313 -9.78 -16.15 10.00
C ALA A 313 -9.20 -17.52 10.39
N LEU A 314 -8.32 -18.04 9.55
CA LEU A 314 -7.55 -19.23 9.82
C LEU A 314 -6.52 -18.91 10.92
N PRO A 315 -6.39 -19.73 11.97
CA PRO A 315 -5.33 -19.53 12.95
C PRO A 315 -3.96 -19.68 12.28
N ALA A 316 -2.93 -19.10 12.89
CA ALA A 316 -1.55 -19.26 12.42
C ALA A 316 -1.18 -20.75 12.42
N LEU A 317 -0.94 -21.33 11.25
CA LEU A 317 -0.64 -22.75 11.13
C LEU A 317 0.80 -23.02 11.57
N LYS A 318 0.99 -24.11 12.32
CA LYS A 318 2.32 -24.63 12.61
C LYS A 318 2.93 -25.21 11.33
N GLY A 319 4.07 -24.64 10.95
CA GLY A 319 4.88 -25.06 9.82
C GLY A 319 5.75 -26.30 10.08
N PRO A 320 6.44 -26.81 9.05
CA PRO A 320 7.37 -27.93 9.19
C PRO A 320 8.55 -27.65 10.14
N ASP A 321 8.89 -26.39 10.37
CA ASP A 321 9.93 -25.98 11.31
C ASP A 321 9.43 -25.86 12.77
N GLY A 322 8.15 -26.18 12.99
CA GLY A 322 7.49 -26.11 14.31
C GLY A 322 7.04 -24.71 14.72
N ASN A 323 7.32 -23.67 13.92
CA ASN A 323 6.91 -22.30 14.19
C ASN A 323 5.55 -21.97 13.57
N GLN A 324 4.97 -20.86 14.01
CA GLN A 324 3.76 -20.27 13.45
C GLN A 324 4.08 -18.87 12.93
N TYR A 325 3.43 -18.52 11.83
CA TYR A 325 3.64 -17.28 11.10
C TYR A 325 2.31 -16.65 10.72
N VAL A 326 2.28 -15.33 10.74
CA VAL A 326 1.15 -14.52 10.25
C VAL A 326 1.70 -13.44 9.34
N MET A 327 0.89 -13.02 8.39
CA MET A 327 1.21 -11.87 7.55
C MET A 327 1.14 -10.61 8.42
N SER A 328 2.23 -9.84 8.49
CA SER A 328 2.36 -8.67 9.36
C SER A 328 3.40 -7.70 8.80
N ASP A 329 3.05 -6.43 8.71
CA ASP A 329 3.98 -5.34 8.40
C ASP A 329 3.51 -4.05 9.09
N PRO A 330 3.64 -3.98 10.43
CA PRO A 330 3.13 -2.85 11.19
C PRO A 330 3.74 -1.53 10.72
N ASP A 331 5.00 -1.51 10.30
CA ASP A 331 5.68 -0.29 9.88
C ASP A 331 5.05 0.26 8.60
N HIS A 332 4.90 -0.55 7.55
CA HIS A 332 4.35 -0.05 6.28
C HIS A 332 2.82 0.12 6.27
N PHE A 333 2.08 -0.66 7.06
CA PHE A 333 0.61 -0.54 7.10
C PHE A 333 0.14 0.55 8.07
N ASN A 334 0.91 0.86 9.11
CA ASN A 334 0.58 1.92 10.07
C ASN A 334 1.24 3.25 9.71
N GLN A 335 2.52 3.22 9.33
CA GLN A 335 3.31 4.41 9.03
C GLN A 335 3.59 4.49 7.53
N GLY A 336 3.88 5.69 7.04
CA GLY A 336 4.19 5.89 5.63
C GLY A 336 4.76 7.26 5.34
N ARG A 337 5.35 7.39 4.15
CA ARG A 337 5.79 8.64 3.54
C ARG A 337 4.94 8.97 2.31
N ASP A 338 5.26 10.06 1.63
CA ASP A 338 4.61 10.48 0.38
C ASP A 338 3.15 10.91 0.57
N GLU A 339 2.81 11.35 1.77
CA GLU A 339 1.43 11.68 2.09
C GLU A 339 1.05 13.13 1.76
N PHE A 340 2.04 14.02 1.68
CA PHE A 340 1.85 15.38 1.21
C PHE A 340 3.12 15.92 0.57
N MET A 341 3.04 16.30 -0.70
CA MET A 341 4.14 16.85 -1.50
C MET A 341 3.74 18.21 -2.04
N VAL A 342 4.65 19.18 -2.00
CA VAL A 342 4.41 20.52 -2.54
C VAL A 342 5.17 20.69 -3.84
N THR A 343 4.50 21.18 -4.89
CA THR A 343 5.13 21.38 -6.20
C THR A 343 5.72 22.77 -6.32
N THR A 344 6.57 22.99 -7.32
CA THR A 344 7.11 24.31 -7.65
C THR A 344 6.06 25.33 -8.13
N HIS A 345 4.81 24.89 -8.36
CA HIS A 345 3.69 25.77 -8.71
C HIS A 345 3.11 26.50 -7.49
N ALA A 346 3.33 25.97 -6.29
CA ALA A 346 2.85 26.56 -5.05
C ALA A 346 3.44 27.94 -4.81
N LYS A 347 2.62 28.99 -4.99
CA LYS A 347 3.03 30.38 -4.77
C LYS A 347 3.17 30.76 -3.29
N ASN A 348 2.60 29.98 -2.38
CA ASN A 348 2.62 30.24 -0.94
C ASN A 348 2.77 28.93 -0.14
N VAL A 349 3.97 28.34 -0.18
CA VAL A 349 4.30 27.08 0.50
C VAL A 349 4.05 27.13 2.00
N LYS A 350 4.33 28.27 2.66
CA LYS A 350 4.13 28.43 4.11
C LYS A 350 2.67 28.20 4.50
N ALA A 351 1.71 28.65 3.68
CA ALA A 351 0.30 28.46 3.97
C ALA A 351 -0.14 26.99 3.82
N LEU A 352 0.31 26.30 2.75
CA LEU A 352 0.07 24.86 2.58
C LEU A 352 0.66 24.05 3.73
N ILE A 353 1.86 24.37 4.16
CA ILE A 353 2.53 23.68 5.25
C ILE A 353 1.83 23.91 6.59
N LYS A 354 1.34 25.12 6.86
CA LYS A 354 0.51 25.39 8.05
C LYS A 354 -0.81 24.62 8.03
N TRP A 355 -1.41 24.44 6.87
CA TRP A 355 -2.59 23.58 6.71
C TRP A 355 -2.25 22.11 6.96
N ALA A 356 -1.15 21.61 6.39
CA ALA A 356 -0.69 20.24 6.61
C ALA A 356 -0.36 19.93 8.08
N ASP A 357 0.21 20.91 8.83
CA ASP A 357 0.50 20.76 10.27
C ASP A 357 -0.74 20.41 11.11
N LYS A 358 -1.92 20.90 10.71
CA LYS A 358 -3.17 20.67 11.45
C LYS A 358 -3.60 19.21 11.48
N PHE A 359 -3.15 18.40 10.51
CA PHE A 359 -3.45 16.97 10.45
C PHE A 359 -2.71 16.15 11.51
N TYR A 360 -1.65 16.68 12.13
CA TYR A 360 -0.81 15.97 13.10
C TYR A 360 -1.28 16.10 14.56
N THR A 361 -2.56 16.42 14.77
CA THR A 361 -3.20 16.33 16.09
C THR A 361 -4.00 15.03 16.18
N ASN A 362 -4.19 14.48 17.39
CA ASN A 362 -4.96 13.24 17.56
C ASN A 362 -6.42 13.38 17.06
N ASP A 363 -7.07 14.51 17.37
CA ASP A 363 -8.41 14.84 16.88
C ASP A 363 -8.46 14.87 15.34
N ALA A 364 -7.43 15.43 14.70
CA ALA A 364 -7.38 15.47 13.25
C ALA A 364 -7.04 14.11 12.64
N ALA A 365 -6.14 13.34 13.25
CA ALA A 365 -5.75 12.03 12.77
C ALA A 365 -6.94 11.06 12.78
N ILE A 366 -7.72 11.02 13.85
CA ILE A 366 -8.90 10.13 13.93
C ILE A 366 -10.02 10.57 12.97
N GLN A 367 -10.26 11.88 12.83
CA GLN A 367 -11.24 12.39 11.87
C GLN A 367 -10.82 12.19 10.42
N ASN A 368 -9.52 12.36 10.12
CA ASN A 368 -8.97 12.14 8.78
C ASN A 368 -8.89 10.65 8.41
N TYR A 369 -9.09 9.75 9.36
CA TYR A 369 -8.99 8.31 9.16
C TYR A 369 -10.34 7.56 9.19
N TYR A 370 -11.31 8.04 9.98
CA TYR A 370 -12.65 7.44 10.09
C TYR A 370 -13.78 8.36 9.63
N GLY A 371 -13.53 9.68 9.52
CA GLY A 371 -14.52 10.70 9.18
C GLY A 371 -14.70 11.73 10.31
N ALA A 372 -15.16 12.93 9.93
CA ALA A 372 -15.35 14.06 10.84
C ALA A 372 -16.23 13.74 12.06
N PHE A 373 -16.10 14.56 13.12
CA PHE A 373 -16.98 14.44 14.29
C PHE A 373 -18.45 14.63 13.90
N GLY A 374 -19.32 13.73 14.39
CA GLY A 374 -20.74 13.66 14.04
C GLY A 374 -21.04 12.98 12.69
N VAL A 375 -20.01 12.54 11.96
CA VAL A 375 -20.16 11.81 10.68
C VAL A 375 -19.60 10.41 10.77
N GLY A 376 -18.30 10.27 11.08
CA GLY A 376 -17.62 8.98 11.22
C GLY A 376 -17.09 8.72 12.63
N THR A 377 -16.93 9.78 13.42
CA THR A 377 -16.41 9.71 14.78
C THR A 377 -17.18 10.60 15.73
N GLU A 378 -17.06 10.35 17.02
CA GLU A 378 -17.49 11.24 18.11
C GLU A 378 -16.37 11.35 19.14
N LYS A 379 -16.36 12.46 19.88
CA LYS A 379 -15.42 12.70 20.97
C LYS A 379 -16.17 13.06 22.25
N SER A 380 -15.75 12.47 23.37
CA SER A 380 -16.24 12.77 24.71
C SER A 380 -15.06 12.88 25.67
N GLY A 381 -14.70 14.10 26.06
CA GLY A 381 -13.47 14.36 26.80
C GLY A 381 -12.23 13.92 26.01
N GLU A 382 -11.47 12.98 26.55
CA GLU A 382 -10.31 12.37 25.87
C GLU A 382 -10.63 11.06 25.12
N ALA A 383 -11.86 10.58 25.22
CA ALA A 383 -12.31 9.35 24.59
C ALA A 383 -12.88 9.62 23.19
N TYR A 384 -12.70 8.66 22.30
CA TYR A 384 -13.26 8.67 20.95
C TYR A 384 -14.15 7.45 20.73
N LYS A 385 -15.18 7.65 19.91
CA LYS A 385 -16.04 6.57 19.44
C LYS A 385 -16.07 6.60 17.92
N VAL A 386 -15.71 5.50 17.28
CA VAL A 386 -15.90 5.29 15.83
C VAL A 386 -17.35 4.86 15.62
N LEU A 387 -18.07 5.60 14.79
CA LEU A 387 -19.49 5.38 14.53
C LEU A 387 -19.68 4.19 13.59
N LYS A 388 -20.79 3.48 13.77
CA LYS A 388 -21.17 2.40 12.85
C LYS A 388 -21.47 2.97 11.45
N PRO A 389 -21.28 2.19 10.38
CA PRO A 389 -21.64 2.63 9.04
C PRO A 389 -23.15 2.87 8.91
N THR A 390 -23.52 3.71 7.95
CA THR A 390 -24.93 3.97 7.60
C THR A 390 -25.27 3.30 6.26
N GLY A 391 -26.54 2.93 6.10
CA GLY A 391 -27.00 2.22 4.90
C GLY A 391 -26.38 0.82 4.78
N ASN A 392 -26.05 0.41 3.55
CA ASN A 392 -25.50 -0.91 3.23
C ASN A 392 -23.97 -0.92 3.13
N ASN A 393 -23.29 0.14 3.58
CA ASN A 393 -21.83 0.21 3.52
C ASN A 393 -21.20 -0.62 4.64
N SER A 394 -20.04 -1.23 4.37
CA SER A 394 -19.15 -1.70 5.45
C SER A 394 -18.53 -0.51 6.20
N ALA A 395 -17.99 -0.76 7.40
CA ALA A 395 -17.30 0.28 8.16
C ALA A 395 -16.07 0.83 7.40
N ASP A 396 -15.37 -0.02 6.66
CA ASP A 396 -14.25 0.39 5.81
C ASP A 396 -14.71 1.29 4.66
N THR A 397 -15.74 0.89 3.90
CA THR A 397 -16.27 1.70 2.80
C THR A 397 -16.76 3.05 3.30
N GLN A 398 -17.43 3.09 4.46
CA GLN A 398 -17.86 4.35 5.08
C GLN A 398 -16.67 5.25 5.44
N ALA A 399 -15.59 4.68 5.99
CA ALA A 399 -14.38 5.44 6.31
C ALA A 399 -13.71 6.01 5.05
N TRP A 400 -13.67 5.23 3.96
CA TRP A 400 -13.23 5.71 2.65
C TRP A 400 -14.13 6.85 2.15
N ILE A 401 -15.45 6.72 2.16
CA ILE A 401 -16.35 7.80 1.69
C ILE A 401 -16.10 9.12 2.43
N ASN A 402 -15.92 9.08 3.75
CA ASN A 402 -15.94 10.27 4.61
C ASN A 402 -14.56 10.82 4.99
N SER A 403 -13.47 10.19 4.56
CA SER A 403 -12.12 10.61 4.96
C SER A 403 -11.04 10.25 3.93
N LEU A 404 -9.84 10.80 4.09
CA LEU A 404 -8.70 10.38 3.28
C LEU A 404 -8.20 8.98 3.67
N ARG A 405 -8.61 8.45 4.84
CA ARG A 405 -8.33 7.10 5.32
C ARG A 405 -6.82 6.84 5.32
N ASP A 406 -6.32 5.97 4.44
CA ASP A 406 -4.89 5.67 4.42
C ASP A 406 -4.06 6.79 3.80
N PHE A 407 -4.67 7.70 3.05
CA PHE A 407 -3.98 8.77 2.34
C PHE A 407 -3.90 10.05 3.17
N GLY A 408 -2.91 10.88 2.89
CA GLY A 408 -2.71 12.18 3.51
C GLY A 408 -2.01 12.13 4.88
N PRO A 409 -1.45 13.28 5.30
CA PRO A 409 -0.68 13.39 6.52
C PRO A 409 -1.59 13.14 7.73
N LYS A 410 -1.02 12.53 8.76
CA LYS A 410 -1.66 12.27 10.06
C LYS A 410 -0.60 11.76 11.05
N SER A 411 -0.82 11.95 12.35
CA SER A 411 -0.05 11.21 13.36
C SER A 411 -0.94 10.88 14.52
N TRP A 412 -0.82 9.64 14.98
CA TRP A 412 -1.61 9.11 16.06
C TRP A 412 -0.77 8.76 17.28
N ASP A 413 -1.28 9.13 18.44
CA ASP A 413 -0.76 8.70 19.71
C ASP A 413 -1.29 7.31 20.08
N ASN A 414 -0.50 6.25 19.86
CA ASN A 414 -0.89 4.87 20.20
C ASN A 414 -1.24 4.65 21.70
N SER A 415 -0.85 5.55 22.62
CA SER A 415 -1.27 5.48 24.04
C SER A 415 -2.73 5.86 24.25
N LEU A 416 -3.39 6.41 23.22
CA LEU A 416 -4.82 6.69 23.20
C LEU A 416 -5.66 5.51 22.68
N ASN A 417 -5.05 4.40 22.25
CA ASN A 417 -5.80 3.26 21.68
C ASN A 417 -6.89 2.74 22.64
N ASP A 418 -6.58 2.64 23.93
CA ASP A 418 -7.54 2.19 24.96
C ASP A 418 -8.68 3.19 25.22
N LYS A 419 -8.59 4.41 24.66
CA LYS A 419 -9.62 5.45 24.72
C LYS A 419 -10.49 5.47 23.47
N VAL A 420 -10.24 4.59 22.50
CA VAL A 420 -11.05 4.46 21.28
C VAL A 420 -11.97 3.27 21.42
N THR A 421 -13.26 3.50 21.20
CA THR A 421 -14.29 2.46 21.13
C THR A 421 -14.91 2.42 19.74
N PHE A 422 -15.43 1.26 19.35
CA PHE A 422 -16.15 1.07 18.08
C PHE A 422 -17.60 0.76 18.39
N GLU A 423 -18.54 1.50 17.77
CA GLU A 423 -19.97 1.25 17.98
C GLU A 423 -20.41 -0.10 17.39
N ASP A 424 -19.81 -0.52 16.28
CA ASP A 424 -19.95 -1.87 15.72
C ASP A 424 -18.65 -2.68 15.94
N PRO A 425 -18.59 -3.58 16.93
CA PRO A 425 -17.38 -4.31 17.27
C PRO A 425 -17.04 -5.45 16.29
N ASN A 426 -17.91 -5.76 15.33
CA ASN A 426 -17.75 -6.91 14.43
C ASN A 426 -17.48 -6.50 12.97
N ASN A 427 -17.08 -5.25 12.73
CA ASN A 427 -16.95 -4.69 11.38
C ASN A 427 -15.68 -3.84 11.24
N GLY A 428 -15.13 -3.77 10.02
CA GLY A 428 -13.96 -2.95 9.68
C GLY A 428 -12.79 -3.13 10.64
N ASP A 429 -12.21 -2.02 11.12
CA ASP A 429 -11.04 -2.05 12.00
C ASP A 429 -11.27 -2.70 13.36
N ALA A 430 -12.50 -2.68 13.89
CA ALA A 430 -12.80 -3.37 15.15
C ALA A 430 -12.56 -4.88 15.04
N GLN A 431 -13.02 -5.48 13.92
CA GLN A 431 -12.80 -6.89 13.63
C GLN A 431 -11.31 -7.21 13.43
N LYS A 432 -10.58 -6.32 12.75
CA LYS A 432 -9.14 -6.49 12.51
C LYS A 432 -8.34 -6.43 13.79
N LEU A 433 -8.66 -5.51 14.70
CA LEU A 433 -7.99 -5.38 16.00
C LEU A 433 -8.29 -6.56 16.92
N LYS A 434 -9.50 -7.14 16.84
CA LYS A 434 -9.82 -8.38 17.54
C LYS A 434 -8.94 -9.53 17.04
N MET A 435 -8.82 -9.67 15.73
CA MET A 435 -7.94 -10.67 15.11
C MET A 435 -6.47 -10.43 15.46
N ASP A 436 -6.04 -9.17 15.49
CA ASP A 436 -4.69 -8.77 15.90
C ASP A 436 -4.37 -9.22 17.33
N ALA A 437 -5.31 -9.04 18.27
CA ALA A 437 -5.12 -9.45 19.66
C ALA A 437 -4.83 -10.96 19.80
N GLU A 438 -5.37 -11.78 18.91
CA GLU A 438 -5.19 -13.24 18.90
C GLU A 438 -3.88 -13.65 18.19
N LEU A 439 -3.55 -12.99 17.07
CA LEU A 439 -2.53 -13.47 16.14
C LEU A 439 -1.20 -12.71 16.19
N LYS A 440 -1.13 -11.49 16.74
CA LYS A 440 0.09 -10.66 16.74
C LYS A 440 1.31 -11.31 17.40
N GLN A 441 1.08 -12.26 18.31
CA GLN A 441 2.16 -13.04 18.94
C GLN A 441 2.98 -13.86 17.93
N TYR A 442 2.41 -14.14 16.76
CA TYR A 442 3.07 -14.87 15.67
C TYR A 442 3.70 -13.94 14.63
N ALA A 443 3.53 -12.62 14.77
CA ALA A 443 4.15 -11.65 13.88
C ALA A 443 5.68 -11.77 13.94
N ARG A 444 6.33 -11.38 12.86
CA ARG A 444 7.79 -11.32 12.75
C ARG A 444 8.20 -9.95 12.26
N PRO A 445 9.43 -9.50 12.54
CA PRO A 445 9.91 -8.23 12.02
C PRO A 445 9.77 -8.18 10.49
N ALA A 446 9.16 -7.12 9.98
CA ALA A 446 9.13 -6.85 8.55
C ALA A 446 10.38 -6.08 8.12
N PHE A 447 10.69 -6.09 6.83
CA PHE A 447 11.65 -5.13 6.29
C PHE A 447 11.04 -3.74 6.44
N PRO A 448 11.73 -2.73 7.02
CA PRO A 448 11.13 -1.43 7.32
C PRO A 448 11.11 -0.49 6.11
N SER A 449 10.40 0.64 6.22
CA SER A 449 10.39 1.70 5.20
C SER A 449 11.71 2.48 5.14
N VAL A 450 12.71 1.88 4.51
CA VAL A 450 14.05 2.47 4.34
C VAL A 450 14.05 3.61 3.30
N THR A 451 15.05 4.49 3.36
CA THR A 451 15.30 5.52 2.34
C THR A 451 16.52 5.20 1.50
N TYR A 452 16.44 5.56 0.22
CA TYR A 452 17.45 5.29 -0.79
C TYR A 452 18.05 6.60 -1.31
N THR A 453 19.29 6.55 -1.75
CA THR A 453 19.92 7.62 -2.53
C THR A 453 19.35 7.64 -3.94
N ASN A 454 19.52 8.75 -4.67
CA ASN A 454 19.09 8.83 -6.07
C ASN A 454 19.76 7.75 -6.95
N ASP A 455 21.05 7.48 -6.74
CA ASP A 455 21.79 6.44 -7.47
C ASP A 455 21.25 5.02 -7.17
N GLU A 456 20.89 4.76 -5.91
CA GLU A 456 20.27 3.50 -5.51
C GLU A 456 18.86 3.35 -6.12
N LEU A 457 18.05 4.40 -6.12
CA LEU A 457 16.73 4.40 -6.76
C LEU A 457 16.84 4.13 -8.26
N GLN A 458 17.81 4.75 -8.95
CA GLN A 458 18.07 4.49 -10.36
C GLN A 458 18.47 3.04 -10.63
N LYS A 459 19.32 2.45 -9.77
CA LYS A 459 19.71 1.04 -9.90
C LYS A 459 18.54 0.09 -9.61
N ILE A 460 17.74 0.37 -8.58
CA ILE A 460 16.52 -0.41 -8.28
C ILE A 460 15.59 -0.38 -9.50
N ALA A 461 15.36 0.80 -10.08
CA ALA A 461 14.51 0.97 -11.27
C ALA A 461 14.97 0.14 -12.48
N GLN A 462 16.27 -0.09 -12.61
CA GLN A 462 16.86 -0.86 -13.71
C GLN A 462 16.81 -2.37 -13.46
N VAL A 463 16.95 -2.80 -12.20
CA VAL A 463 17.19 -4.20 -11.85
C VAL A 463 15.91 -4.90 -11.37
N TYR A 464 15.12 -4.23 -10.52
CA TYR A 464 13.98 -4.85 -9.86
C TYR A 464 12.85 -5.30 -10.81
N PRO A 465 12.44 -4.53 -11.84
CA PRO A 465 11.36 -4.96 -12.73
C PRO A 465 11.66 -6.28 -13.45
N ASP A 466 12.88 -6.43 -13.95
CA ASP A 466 13.32 -7.66 -14.63
C ASP A 466 13.43 -8.84 -13.65
N LEU A 467 13.99 -8.61 -12.46
CA LEU A 467 14.02 -9.61 -11.39
C LEU A 467 12.59 -10.07 -11.05
N SER A 468 11.70 -9.14 -10.71
CA SER A 468 10.32 -9.41 -10.30
C SER A 468 9.53 -10.15 -11.39
N SER A 469 9.68 -9.76 -12.65
CA SER A 469 9.01 -10.42 -13.78
C SER A 469 9.49 -11.86 -13.96
N TYR A 470 10.81 -12.07 -13.98
CA TYR A 470 11.40 -13.41 -14.14
C TYR A 470 11.03 -14.33 -12.97
N THR A 471 11.17 -13.85 -11.73
CA THR A 471 10.85 -14.67 -10.55
C THR A 471 9.36 -14.98 -10.45
N THR A 472 8.47 -14.07 -10.86
CA THR A 472 7.02 -14.33 -10.93
C THR A 472 6.68 -15.44 -11.93
N GLN A 473 7.31 -15.40 -13.11
CA GLN A 473 7.11 -16.42 -14.15
C GLN A 473 7.63 -17.81 -13.71
N GLU A 474 8.82 -17.88 -13.12
CA GLU A 474 9.37 -19.15 -12.62
C GLU A 474 8.54 -19.71 -11.46
N THR A 475 8.04 -18.85 -10.56
CA THR A 475 7.12 -19.27 -9.49
C THR A 475 5.87 -19.94 -10.05
N ALA A 476 5.19 -19.30 -11.00
CA ALA A 476 3.99 -19.88 -11.62
C ALA A 476 4.30 -21.20 -12.34
N LYS A 477 5.44 -21.27 -13.03
CA LYS A 477 5.93 -22.51 -13.66
C LYS A 477 6.16 -23.61 -12.62
N TRP A 478 6.85 -23.33 -11.52
CA TRP A 478 7.16 -24.35 -10.51
C TRP A 478 5.92 -24.84 -9.77
N VAL A 479 4.98 -23.96 -9.44
CA VAL A 479 3.71 -24.39 -8.81
C VAL A 479 2.92 -25.28 -9.77
N THR A 480 2.85 -24.93 -11.06
CA THR A 480 2.00 -25.67 -12.02
C THR A 480 2.67 -26.90 -12.65
N LYS A 481 3.99 -26.90 -12.82
CA LYS A 481 4.76 -27.93 -13.55
C LYS A 481 5.85 -28.61 -12.72
N GLY A 482 6.14 -28.10 -11.52
CA GLY A 482 7.22 -28.60 -10.67
C GLY A 482 8.61 -28.24 -11.19
N GLY A 483 9.64 -28.90 -10.64
CA GLY A 483 11.02 -28.80 -11.12
C GLY A 483 11.92 -27.81 -10.37
N ILE A 484 11.39 -27.09 -9.37
CA ILE A 484 12.17 -26.11 -8.60
C ILE A 484 13.46 -26.68 -8.02
N ASP A 485 13.45 -27.92 -7.53
CA ASP A 485 14.65 -28.59 -7.01
C ASP A 485 15.80 -28.68 -8.02
N LYS A 486 15.45 -28.98 -9.28
CA LYS A 486 16.43 -29.13 -10.37
C LYS A 486 16.87 -27.78 -10.91
N ASP A 487 15.96 -26.82 -10.92
CA ASP A 487 16.17 -25.50 -11.51
C ASP A 487 16.85 -24.52 -10.53
N TRP A 488 16.81 -24.77 -9.21
CA TRP A 488 17.13 -23.78 -8.17
C TRP A 488 18.54 -23.18 -8.31
N GLU A 489 19.57 -24.00 -8.50
CA GLU A 489 20.95 -23.49 -8.61
C GLU A 489 21.12 -22.60 -9.85
N ALA A 490 20.58 -23.04 -10.99
CA ALA A 490 20.61 -22.28 -12.23
C ALA A 490 19.79 -21.00 -12.14
N TYR A 491 18.64 -21.05 -11.46
CA TYR A 491 17.80 -19.90 -11.17
C TYR A 491 18.55 -18.86 -10.32
N ILE A 492 19.16 -19.26 -9.19
CA ILE A 492 19.94 -18.34 -8.36
C ILE A 492 21.12 -17.76 -9.13
N ALA A 493 21.82 -18.57 -9.94
CA ALA A 493 22.88 -18.08 -10.83
C ALA A 493 22.35 -17.04 -11.83
N LYS A 494 21.15 -17.27 -12.39
CA LYS A 494 20.49 -16.33 -13.29
C LYS A 494 20.08 -15.04 -12.58
N LEU A 495 19.52 -15.10 -11.38
CA LEU A 495 19.21 -13.91 -10.58
C LEU A 495 20.47 -13.09 -10.28
N ASN A 496 21.57 -13.75 -9.97
CA ASN A 496 22.85 -13.07 -9.76
C ASN A 496 23.34 -12.38 -11.04
N GLN A 497 23.18 -12.99 -12.21
CA GLN A 497 23.48 -12.35 -13.51
C GLN A 497 22.55 -11.16 -13.81
N MET A 498 21.33 -11.20 -13.30
CA MET A 498 20.33 -10.12 -13.42
C MET A 498 20.53 -9.00 -12.38
N GLY A 499 21.53 -9.10 -11.49
CA GLY A 499 21.86 -8.04 -10.53
C GLY A 499 21.33 -8.25 -9.11
N LEU A 500 20.87 -9.45 -8.73
CA LEU A 500 20.36 -9.73 -7.38
C LEU A 500 21.35 -9.33 -6.27
N LYS A 501 22.66 -9.55 -6.46
CA LYS A 501 23.68 -9.20 -5.45
C LYS A 501 23.74 -7.69 -5.21
N ASP A 502 23.71 -6.91 -6.29
CA ASP A 502 23.74 -5.45 -6.20
C ASP A 502 22.45 -4.93 -5.58
N TYR A 503 21.31 -5.51 -5.98
CA TYR A 503 20.01 -5.23 -5.38
C TYR A 503 20.01 -5.49 -3.86
N LEU A 504 20.44 -6.67 -3.41
CA LEU A 504 20.53 -7.01 -1.98
C LEU A 504 21.50 -6.10 -1.22
N LYS A 505 22.59 -5.67 -1.87
CA LYS A 505 23.53 -4.72 -1.27
C LYS A 505 22.83 -3.38 -1.02
N ILE A 506 22.11 -2.84 -2.00
CA ILE A 506 21.35 -1.59 -1.86
C ILE A 506 20.35 -1.68 -0.70
N GLN A 507 19.60 -2.79 -0.62
CA GLN A 507 18.64 -3.01 0.45
C GLN A 507 19.29 -3.08 1.84
N THR A 508 20.45 -3.74 1.92
CA THR A 508 21.22 -3.84 3.17
C THR A 508 21.79 -2.48 3.60
N ASP A 509 22.41 -1.74 2.69
CA ASP A 509 22.95 -0.40 2.97
C ASP A 509 21.83 0.56 3.44
N ALA A 510 20.66 0.50 2.80
CA ALA A 510 19.49 1.30 3.17
C ALA A 510 18.95 0.93 4.57
N TYR A 511 18.89 -0.36 4.88
CA TYR A 511 18.51 -0.85 6.20
C TYR A 511 19.47 -0.38 7.29
N GLU A 512 20.78 -0.47 7.06
CA GLU A 512 21.79 0.00 8.02
C GLU A 512 21.69 1.51 8.27
N ARG A 513 21.44 2.31 7.22
CA ARG A 513 21.18 3.75 7.35
C ARG A 513 19.93 4.02 8.19
N TYR A 514 18.84 3.28 7.95
CA TYR A 514 17.62 3.38 8.75
C TYR A 514 17.88 3.07 10.23
N GLN A 515 18.58 1.97 10.53
CA GLN A 515 18.95 1.60 11.90
C GLN A 515 19.81 2.67 12.58
N LYS A 516 20.70 3.33 11.83
CA LYS A 516 21.48 4.47 12.34
C LYS A 516 20.63 5.71 12.58
N ALA A 517 19.62 5.96 11.73
CA ALA A 517 18.72 7.10 11.86
C ALA A 517 17.82 6.97 13.10
N LEU A 518 17.35 5.76 13.44
CA LEU A 518 16.55 5.51 14.65
C LEU A 518 17.28 5.82 15.97
N LYS A 519 18.62 5.84 15.96
CA LYS A 519 19.45 6.08 17.15
C LYS A 519 19.82 7.57 17.35
N LYS A 520 19.45 8.43 16.41
CA LYS A 520 19.73 9.88 16.45
C LYS A 520 18.49 10.64 16.90
#